data_AF-A0A496SN21-F1
#
_entry.id   AF-A0A496SN21-F1
#
_cell.length_a   1.000
_cell.length_b   1.000
_cell.length_c   1.000
_cell.angle_alpha   90.00
_cell.angle_beta   90.00
_cell.angle_gamma   90.00
#
_symmetry.space_group_name_H-M   'P 1'
#
loop_
_entity.id
_entity.type
_entity.pdbx_description
1 polymer ?
#
loop_
_entity_poly.entity_id
_entity_poly.type
_entity_poly.pdbx_seq_one_letter_code
_entity_poly.pdbx_strand_id
1 'polypeptide(L)'
;MVTEGGPCGLRRGLGREEDKMRIYLMTDLEGVAGVIDFENWCRPESRYYELAKEFLTEEVNAAVEGFFAGGATHVTVVDGHGPGAISPKLLDPRVELLRGWPRGWPLELDGSYDAVAWVGQHAKAGSEFAHLAHTQSFRYLDLSVNGVSIGEFGQLAFCAGELGVRCIFGAGDEAFTKEARELVPGIETVSVKRGLTPGRGDECTAEEYMRRNYAAVHLSPKEACRRIREGAERAVRRAISEDFGLVRMDPPYERVTKFRPYEGQPWPTLSVESHPESFAALMNMPYDPKPTT
;
A
#
# COMPACT_ATOMS: atom_id res chain seq x y z
N MET A 1 4.98 -42.58 41.96
CA MET A 1 4.25 -41.31 41.78
C MET A 1 5.14 -40.42 40.92
N VAL A 2 4.89 -40.30 39.61
CA VAL A 2 4.14 -39.20 38.93
C VAL A 2 4.76 -37.83 39.31
N THR A 3 5.33 -36.95 38.47
CA THR A 3 5.55 -36.81 37.02
C THR A 3 6.55 -35.65 36.83
N GLU A 4 7.39 -35.71 35.80
CA GLU A 4 8.11 -34.56 35.24
C GLU A 4 7.14 -33.62 34.51
N GLY A 5 7.23 -32.31 34.75
CA GLY A 5 6.50 -31.28 34.04
C GLY A 5 7.42 -30.51 33.11
N GLY A 6 7.43 -30.86 31.83
CA GLY A 6 8.09 -30.09 30.77
C GLY A 6 7.35 -28.79 30.43
N PRO A 7 8.03 -27.77 29.89
CA PRO A 7 7.39 -26.51 29.55
C PRO A 7 6.46 -26.65 28.34
N CYS A 8 5.27 -26.09 28.54
CA CYS A 8 4.15 -26.01 27.60
C CYS A 8 4.57 -25.30 26.30
N GLY A 9 4.80 -26.06 25.24
CA GLY A 9 4.85 -25.55 23.88
C GLY A 9 3.45 -25.11 23.46
N LEU A 10 3.32 -23.85 23.04
CA LEU A 10 2.13 -23.39 22.31
C LEU A 10 1.92 -24.30 21.11
N ARG A 11 0.82 -25.05 21.14
CA ARG A 11 0.37 -25.92 20.07
C ARG A 11 0.04 -25.05 18.85
N ARG A 12 0.90 -25.12 17.82
CA ARG A 12 0.56 -24.69 16.46
C ARG A 12 -0.74 -25.40 16.05
N GLY A 13 -1.79 -24.64 15.81
CA GLY A 13 -3.07 -25.14 15.33
C GLY A 13 -2.92 -25.80 13.96
N LEU A 14 -3.46 -27.01 13.86
CA LEU A 14 -4.01 -27.69 12.68
C LEU A 14 -3.56 -27.17 11.29
N GLY A 15 -2.58 -27.86 10.68
CA GLY A 15 -2.56 -28.16 9.25
C GLY A 15 -2.37 -27.00 8.28
N ARG A 16 -1.30 -26.19 8.40
CA ARG A 16 -0.74 -25.54 7.20
C ARG A 16 -0.05 -26.63 6.38
N GLU A 17 -0.41 -26.79 5.10
CA GLU A 17 0.47 -27.45 4.13
C GLU A 17 1.87 -26.84 4.31
N GLU A 18 2.88 -27.68 4.53
CA GLU A 18 4.26 -27.26 4.73
C GLU A 18 4.73 -26.34 3.57
N ASP A 19 5.38 -25.22 3.94
CA ASP A 19 6.32 -24.42 3.14
C ASP A 19 5.85 -23.79 1.81
N LYS A 20 4.61 -23.32 1.72
CA LYS A 20 4.14 -22.56 0.55
C LYS A 20 4.03 -21.06 0.85
N MET A 21 4.95 -20.24 0.34
CA MET A 21 4.88 -18.78 0.49
C MET A 21 3.68 -18.22 -0.28
N ARG A 22 2.74 -17.60 0.45
CA ARG A 22 1.53 -16.95 -0.06
C ARG A 22 1.67 -15.43 0.03
N ILE A 23 1.47 -14.75 -1.10
CA ILE A 23 1.62 -13.29 -1.20
C ILE A 23 0.26 -12.64 -1.46
N TYR A 24 -0.05 -11.62 -0.65
CA TYR A 24 -1.12 -10.66 -0.91
C TYR A 24 -0.50 -9.46 -1.63
N LEU A 25 -0.85 -9.22 -2.90
CA LEU A 25 -0.33 -8.11 -3.70
C LEU A 25 -1.39 -7.01 -3.82
N MET A 26 -1.21 -5.92 -3.08
CA MET A 26 -2.02 -4.72 -3.23
C MET A 26 -1.57 -3.93 -4.46
N THR A 27 -2.51 -3.50 -5.28
CA THR A 27 -2.22 -2.70 -6.48
C THR A 27 -2.84 -1.32 -6.38
N ASP A 28 -2.16 -0.35 -6.95
CA ASP A 28 -2.60 1.03 -7.05
C ASP A 28 -2.13 1.62 -8.41
N LEU A 29 -2.63 2.78 -8.83
CA LEU A 29 -2.42 3.26 -10.22
C LEU A 29 -1.45 4.44 -10.33
N GLU A 30 -1.46 5.33 -9.36
CA GLU A 30 -0.81 6.63 -9.39
C GLU A 30 0.71 6.52 -9.34
N GLY A 31 1.25 5.40 -8.88
CA GLY A 31 2.68 5.08 -8.78
C GLY A 31 3.27 4.41 -10.03
N VAL A 32 2.45 4.01 -11.00
CA VAL A 32 2.87 3.26 -12.20
C VAL A 32 3.70 4.12 -13.18
N ALA A 33 4.73 3.55 -13.80
CA ALA A 33 5.50 4.26 -14.83
C ALA A 33 4.63 4.60 -16.05
N GLY A 34 4.69 5.84 -16.54
CA GLY A 34 3.87 6.33 -17.65
C GLY A 34 2.53 6.96 -17.26
N VAL A 35 2.02 6.73 -16.04
CA VAL A 35 0.81 7.41 -15.51
C VAL A 35 1.18 8.82 -15.03
N ILE A 36 0.50 9.85 -15.57
CA ILE A 36 0.88 11.27 -15.41
C ILE A 36 0.00 12.03 -14.42
N ASP A 37 -1.32 12.00 -14.58
CA ASP A 37 -2.20 12.84 -13.79
C ASP A 37 -3.53 12.16 -13.47
N PHE A 38 -4.13 12.55 -12.34
CA PHE A 38 -5.32 11.88 -11.85
C PHE A 38 -6.52 12.06 -12.79
N GLU A 39 -6.69 13.24 -13.39
CA GLU A 39 -7.86 13.58 -14.21
C GLU A 39 -7.88 12.82 -15.55
N ASN A 40 -6.73 12.66 -16.19
CA ASN A 40 -6.61 12.07 -17.53
C ASN A 40 -6.15 10.61 -17.53
N TRP A 41 -5.72 10.06 -16.39
CA TRP A 41 -5.22 8.69 -16.31
C TRP A 41 -5.86 7.80 -15.25
N CYS A 42 -6.45 8.35 -14.18
CA CYS A 42 -6.78 7.56 -12.98
C CYS A 42 -8.28 7.36 -12.74
N ARG A 43 -9.16 7.76 -13.67
CA ARG A 43 -10.62 7.58 -13.52
C ARG A 43 -11.25 6.80 -14.67
N PRO A 44 -12.40 6.13 -14.49
CA PRO A 44 -13.08 5.41 -15.57
C PRO A 44 -13.34 6.25 -16.82
N GLU A 45 -13.66 7.53 -16.64
CA GLU A 45 -13.92 8.52 -17.69
C GLU A 45 -12.64 9.18 -18.26
N SER A 46 -11.48 8.89 -17.68
CA SER A 46 -10.20 9.45 -18.10
C SER A 46 -9.82 8.97 -19.50
N ARG A 47 -9.29 9.91 -20.31
CA ARG A 47 -8.87 9.65 -21.70
C ARG A 47 -7.91 8.47 -21.85
N TYR A 48 -7.01 8.29 -20.88
CA TYR A 48 -5.95 7.28 -20.93
C TYR A 48 -6.16 6.12 -19.95
N TYR A 49 -7.36 5.96 -19.36
CA TYR A 49 -7.60 4.96 -18.31
C TYR A 49 -7.26 3.54 -18.75
N GLU A 50 -7.73 3.12 -19.93
CA GLU A 50 -7.46 1.76 -20.42
C GLU A 50 -5.96 1.53 -20.67
N LEU A 51 -5.22 2.53 -21.15
CA LEU A 51 -3.77 2.44 -21.28
C LEU A 51 -3.07 2.38 -19.92
N ALA A 52 -3.57 3.14 -18.93
CA ALA A 52 -3.05 3.11 -17.57
C ALA A 52 -3.23 1.72 -16.93
N LYS A 53 -4.38 1.07 -17.17
CA LYS A 53 -4.66 -0.31 -16.75
C LYS A 53 -3.73 -1.33 -17.39
N GLU A 54 -3.40 -1.15 -18.67
CA GLU A 54 -2.39 -1.96 -19.36
C GLU A 54 -1.03 -1.83 -18.67
N PHE A 55 -0.55 -0.60 -18.43
CA PHE A 55 0.73 -0.37 -17.75
C PHE A 55 0.75 -0.95 -16.33
N LEU A 56 -0.30 -0.74 -15.53
CA LEU A 56 -0.39 -1.34 -14.20
C LEU A 56 -0.33 -2.87 -14.27
N THR A 57 -1.10 -3.47 -15.17
CA THR A 57 -1.15 -4.93 -15.29
C THR A 57 0.19 -5.51 -15.75
N GLU A 58 0.95 -4.79 -16.60
CA GLU A 58 2.32 -5.18 -16.97
C GLU A 58 3.29 -5.14 -15.78
N GLU A 59 3.25 -4.07 -14.97
CA GLU A 59 4.08 -3.97 -13.76
C GLU A 59 3.72 -5.06 -12.73
N VAL A 60 2.43 -5.33 -12.54
CA VAL A 60 1.93 -6.40 -11.68
C VAL A 60 2.40 -7.76 -12.16
N ASN A 61 2.26 -8.06 -13.46
CA ASN A 61 2.74 -9.31 -14.04
C ASN A 61 4.26 -9.49 -13.88
N ALA A 62 5.03 -8.41 -13.98
CA ALA A 62 6.47 -8.44 -13.74
C ALA A 62 6.79 -8.78 -12.27
N ALA A 63 6.06 -8.18 -11.32
CA ALA A 63 6.20 -8.51 -9.90
C ALA A 63 5.84 -9.98 -9.63
N VAL A 64 4.72 -10.45 -10.20
CA VAL A 64 4.26 -11.83 -10.11
C VAL A 64 5.31 -12.81 -10.67
N GLU A 65 5.88 -12.53 -11.84
CA GLU A 65 6.98 -13.33 -12.39
C GLU A 65 8.16 -13.40 -11.42
N GLY A 66 8.56 -12.27 -10.85
CA GLY A 66 9.63 -12.20 -9.85
C GLY A 66 9.30 -12.99 -8.58
N PHE A 67 8.09 -12.85 -8.04
CA PHE A 67 7.65 -13.57 -6.86
C PHE A 67 7.72 -15.09 -7.05
N PHE A 68 7.19 -15.61 -8.16
CA PHE A 68 7.27 -17.03 -8.47
C PHE A 68 8.73 -17.49 -8.67
N ALA A 69 9.56 -16.71 -9.36
CA ALA A 69 10.99 -17.00 -9.51
C ALA A 69 11.77 -17.00 -8.18
N GLY A 70 11.27 -16.24 -7.20
CA GLY A 70 11.83 -16.20 -5.84
C GLY A 70 11.42 -17.38 -4.96
N GLY A 71 10.35 -18.10 -5.31
CA GLY A 71 9.82 -19.23 -4.54
C GLY A 71 8.42 -19.02 -3.96
N ALA A 72 7.71 -17.95 -4.34
CA ALA A 72 6.29 -17.83 -4.02
C ALA A 72 5.50 -18.94 -4.72
N THR A 73 4.45 -19.42 -4.07
CA THR A 73 3.60 -20.51 -4.60
C THR A 73 2.16 -20.09 -4.81
N HIS A 74 1.76 -18.97 -4.21
CA HIS A 74 0.43 -18.38 -4.38
C HIS A 74 0.54 -16.86 -4.38
N VAL A 75 -0.19 -16.21 -5.28
CA VAL A 75 -0.32 -14.76 -5.30
C VAL A 75 -1.78 -14.42 -5.49
N THR A 76 -2.32 -13.61 -4.57
CA THR A 76 -3.62 -12.97 -4.72
C THR A 76 -3.38 -11.50 -5.03
N VAL A 77 -3.81 -11.05 -6.20
CA VAL A 77 -3.76 -9.66 -6.65
C VAL A 77 -5.03 -8.97 -6.20
N VAL A 78 -4.90 -7.86 -5.48
CA VAL A 78 -6.01 -7.06 -4.99
C VAL A 78 -6.07 -5.76 -5.77
N ASP A 79 -7.15 -5.60 -6.52
CA ASP A 79 -7.42 -4.42 -7.37
C ASP A 79 -7.79 -3.22 -6.49
N GLY A 80 -6.76 -2.59 -5.91
CA GLY A 80 -6.86 -1.60 -4.83
C GLY A 80 -7.05 -0.15 -5.25
N HIS A 81 -6.93 0.17 -6.54
CA HIS A 81 -7.31 1.49 -7.04
C HIS A 81 -8.82 1.68 -6.90
N GLY A 82 -9.31 2.85 -6.47
CA GLY A 82 -10.72 3.05 -6.09
C GLY A 82 -11.77 2.46 -7.06
N PRO A 83 -11.71 2.80 -8.37
CA PRO A 83 -12.58 2.22 -9.40
C PRO A 83 -12.13 0.85 -9.96
N GLY A 84 -10.94 0.38 -9.58
CA GLY A 84 -10.27 -0.82 -10.09
C GLY A 84 -9.55 -0.58 -11.42
N ALA A 85 -8.26 -0.89 -11.47
CA ALA A 85 -7.38 -0.63 -12.61
C ALA A 85 -6.65 -1.87 -13.16
N ILE A 86 -6.93 -3.07 -12.64
CA ILE A 86 -6.39 -4.30 -13.24
C ILE A 86 -7.18 -4.68 -14.49
N SER A 87 -6.46 -5.06 -15.56
CA SER A 87 -7.02 -5.67 -16.76
C SER A 87 -7.05 -7.20 -16.61
N PRO A 88 -8.22 -7.83 -16.34
CA PRO A 88 -8.28 -9.27 -16.11
C PRO A 88 -7.88 -10.09 -17.33
N LYS A 89 -7.97 -9.50 -18.53
CA LYS A 89 -7.59 -10.14 -19.80
C LYS A 89 -6.07 -10.31 -19.93
N LEU A 90 -5.30 -9.41 -19.32
CA LEU A 90 -3.84 -9.37 -19.43
C LEU A 90 -3.13 -9.96 -18.21
N LEU A 91 -3.86 -10.14 -17.10
CA LEU A 91 -3.31 -10.62 -15.84
C LEU A 91 -2.75 -12.04 -15.98
N ASP A 92 -1.63 -12.31 -15.30
CA ASP A 92 -0.98 -13.61 -15.27
C ASP A 92 -1.98 -14.72 -14.84
N PRO A 93 -2.12 -15.82 -15.61
CA PRO A 93 -3.12 -16.84 -15.33
C PRO A 93 -2.87 -17.67 -14.07
N ARG A 94 -1.71 -17.51 -13.41
CA ARG A 94 -1.35 -18.25 -12.19
C ARG A 94 -1.86 -17.59 -10.90
N VAL A 95 -2.39 -16.37 -10.98
CA VAL A 95 -2.82 -15.60 -9.79
C VAL A 95 -4.34 -15.64 -9.62
N GLU A 96 -4.76 -15.33 -8.40
CA GLU A 96 -6.16 -15.00 -8.11
C GLU A 96 -6.36 -13.49 -8.12
N LEU A 97 -7.50 -13.01 -8.61
CA LEU A 97 -7.85 -11.59 -8.61
C LEU A 97 -8.98 -11.32 -7.62
N LEU A 98 -8.69 -10.57 -6.57
CA LEU A 98 -9.69 -9.95 -5.72
C LEU A 98 -10.11 -8.62 -6.36
N ARG A 99 -11.36 -8.55 -6.81
CA ARG A 99 -11.92 -7.40 -7.53
C ARG A 99 -13.15 -6.83 -6.85
N GLY A 100 -13.25 -5.50 -6.89
CA GLY A 100 -14.27 -4.76 -6.15
C GLY A 100 -13.81 -4.47 -4.73
N TRP A 101 -14.35 -3.40 -4.14
CA TRP A 101 -13.88 -2.94 -2.83
C TRP A 101 -14.34 -3.87 -1.69
N PRO A 102 -13.42 -4.38 -0.85
CA PRO A 102 -13.77 -5.14 0.35
C PRO A 102 -14.65 -4.40 1.35
N ARG A 103 -15.18 -5.11 2.36
CA ARG A 103 -16.08 -4.52 3.37
C ARG A 103 -15.42 -3.46 4.27
N GLY A 104 -14.10 -3.42 4.31
CA GLY A 104 -13.30 -2.54 5.16
C GLY A 104 -11.91 -3.09 5.39
N TRP A 105 -11.14 -2.44 6.25
CA TRP A 105 -9.83 -2.91 6.67
C TRP A 105 -9.94 -4.25 7.41
N PRO A 106 -9.04 -5.22 7.16
CA PRO A 106 -7.77 -5.10 6.44
C PRO A 106 -7.86 -5.47 4.94
N LEU A 107 -9.01 -5.24 4.29
CA LEU A 107 -9.23 -5.48 2.86
C LEU A 107 -9.15 -6.97 2.47
N GLU A 108 -9.82 -7.84 3.25
CA GLU A 108 -9.77 -9.31 3.13
C GLU A 108 -8.37 -9.92 3.36
N LEU A 109 -7.39 -9.16 3.80
CA LEU A 109 -6.14 -9.73 4.30
C LEU A 109 -6.41 -10.53 5.58
N ASP A 110 -5.81 -11.72 5.69
CA ASP A 110 -5.89 -12.54 6.89
C ASP A 110 -4.52 -13.17 7.22
N GLY A 111 -4.44 -13.89 8.34
CA GLY A 111 -3.22 -14.57 8.78
C GLY A 111 -2.85 -15.81 7.95
N SER A 112 -3.56 -16.12 6.86
CA SER A 112 -3.19 -17.22 5.97
C SER A 112 -2.03 -16.84 5.05
N TYR A 113 -1.81 -15.56 4.78
CA TYR A 113 -0.71 -15.05 3.97
C TYR A 113 0.61 -14.99 4.76
N ASP A 114 1.74 -15.13 4.07
CA ASP A 114 3.07 -15.00 4.68
C ASP A 114 3.66 -13.61 4.48
N ALA A 115 3.23 -12.94 3.41
CA ALA A 115 3.70 -11.62 3.05
C ALA A 115 2.66 -10.78 2.31
N VAL A 116 2.83 -9.46 2.43
CA VAL A 116 2.14 -8.44 1.65
C VAL A 116 3.16 -7.67 0.80
N ALA A 117 2.73 -7.30 -0.41
CA ALA A 117 3.49 -6.52 -1.36
C ALA A 117 2.63 -5.44 -2.04
N TRP A 118 3.28 -4.44 -2.64
CA TRP A 118 2.62 -3.33 -3.34
C TRP A 118 3.21 -3.11 -4.73
N VAL A 119 2.36 -2.82 -5.72
CA VAL A 119 2.76 -2.35 -7.07
C VAL A 119 1.89 -1.17 -7.48
N GLY A 120 2.53 -0.15 -8.05
CA GLY A 120 1.86 1.07 -8.49
C GLY A 120 1.50 2.03 -7.35
N GLN A 121 2.09 1.84 -6.17
CA GLN A 121 1.79 2.64 -4.98
C GLN A 121 2.37 4.06 -5.06
N HIS A 122 1.61 5.04 -4.61
CA HIS A 122 2.09 6.41 -4.40
C HIS A 122 2.38 6.72 -2.92
N ALA A 123 3.16 7.76 -2.67
CA ALA A 123 3.45 8.28 -1.34
C ALA A 123 2.22 8.93 -0.68
N LYS A 124 2.23 8.99 0.65
CA LYS A 124 1.20 9.67 1.46
C LYS A 124 1.12 11.18 1.18
N ALA A 125 -0.02 11.78 1.55
CA ALA A 125 -0.23 13.22 1.47
C ALA A 125 0.87 14.00 2.21
N GLY A 126 1.30 15.13 1.66
CA GLY A 126 2.36 15.95 2.24
C GLY A 126 3.78 15.46 1.98
N SER A 127 3.99 14.36 1.25
CA SER A 127 5.32 13.90 0.87
C SER A 127 5.97 14.80 -0.18
N GLU A 128 7.14 15.35 0.13
CA GLU A 128 7.91 16.17 -0.81
C GLU A 128 8.48 15.33 -1.95
N PHE A 129 8.57 15.92 -3.15
CA PHE A 129 9.06 15.26 -4.38
C PHE A 129 8.29 13.99 -4.77
N ALA A 130 7.06 13.86 -4.28
CA ALA A 130 6.18 12.76 -4.62
C ALA A 130 5.33 13.07 -5.86
N HIS A 131 4.96 12.03 -6.60
CA HIS A 131 4.05 12.13 -7.74
C HIS A 131 2.63 11.69 -7.32
N LEU A 132 1.63 12.54 -7.56
CA LEU A 132 0.22 12.32 -7.20
C LEU A 132 -0.01 11.93 -5.73
N ALA A 133 0.86 12.39 -4.83
CA ALA A 133 0.79 12.04 -3.42
C ALA A 133 -0.53 12.46 -2.77
N HIS A 134 -1.20 11.51 -2.14
CA HIS A 134 -2.41 11.73 -1.36
C HIS A 134 -2.61 10.59 -0.35
N THR A 135 -3.70 10.61 0.40
CA THR A 135 -4.06 9.53 1.32
C THR A 135 -5.56 9.39 1.30
N GLN A 136 -6.08 8.31 0.72
CA GLN A 136 -7.48 8.01 0.40
C GLN A 136 -8.11 8.97 -0.61
N SER A 137 -7.89 10.27 -0.44
CA SER A 137 -8.29 11.32 -1.37
C SER A 137 -7.36 12.53 -1.22
N PHE A 138 -7.42 13.46 -2.17
CA PHE A 138 -6.68 14.72 -2.09
C PHE A 138 -7.13 15.63 -0.93
N ARG A 139 -8.20 15.29 -0.19
CA ARG A 139 -8.68 16.07 0.97
C ARG A 139 -7.81 15.87 2.21
N TYR A 140 -7.00 14.83 2.28
CA TYR A 140 -6.17 14.58 3.44
C TYR A 140 -4.95 15.52 3.40
N LEU A 141 -4.71 16.18 4.53
CA LEU A 141 -3.47 16.89 4.80
C LEU A 141 -2.50 15.94 5.50
N ASP A 142 -2.99 15.17 6.47
CA ASP A 142 -2.23 14.15 7.19
C ASP A 142 -3.18 13.14 7.83
N LEU A 143 -2.76 11.87 7.90
CA LEU A 143 -3.36 10.84 8.72
C LEU A 143 -2.26 10.22 9.57
N SER A 144 -2.42 10.23 10.88
CA SER A 144 -1.42 9.69 11.80
C SER A 144 -2.06 8.75 12.81
N VAL A 145 -1.31 7.75 13.25
CA VAL A 145 -1.71 6.87 14.36
C VAL A 145 -0.60 6.85 15.39
N ASN A 146 -0.91 7.14 16.65
CA ASN A 146 0.06 7.27 17.75
C ASN A 146 1.26 8.18 17.39
N GLY A 147 0.99 9.27 16.67
CA GLY A 147 1.99 10.24 16.21
C GLY A 147 2.80 9.83 14.97
N VAL A 148 2.61 8.63 14.44
CA VAL A 148 3.24 8.19 13.19
C VAL A 148 2.36 8.58 12.00
N SER A 149 2.82 9.52 11.18
CA SER A 149 2.15 9.92 9.92
C SER A 149 2.24 8.79 8.88
N ILE A 150 1.10 8.36 8.33
CA ILE A 150 0.98 7.24 7.40
C ILE A 150 0.08 7.56 6.20
N GLY A 151 0.39 6.93 5.06
CA GLY A 151 -0.51 6.88 3.90
C GLY A 151 -1.34 5.60 3.84
N GLU A 152 -1.83 5.28 2.65
CA GLU A 152 -2.52 4.02 2.34
C GLU A 152 -1.62 2.80 2.53
N PHE A 153 -0.37 2.90 2.10
CA PHE A 153 0.67 1.91 2.39
C PHE A 153 0.75 1.61 3.89
N GLY A 154 0.89 2.64 4.73
CA GLY A 154 1.02 2.45 6.17
C GLY A 154 -0.23 1.89 6.84
N GLN A 155 -1.43 2.27 6.37
CA GLN A 155 -2.69 1.70 6.85
C GLN A 155 -2.73 0.17 6.63
N LEU A 156 -2.39 -0.30 5.43
CA LEU A 156 -2.35 -1.74 5.15
C LEU A 156 -1.18 -2.43 5.86
N ALA A 157 -0.01 -1.79 5.92
CA ALA A 157 1.18 -2.37 6.54
C ALA A 157 0.97 -2.64 8.04
N PHE A 158 0.36 -1.71 8.78
CA PHE A 158 0.03 -1.94 10.20
C PHE A 158 -1.09 -2.96 10.38
N CYS A 159 -2.09 -3.02 9.49
CA CYS A 159 -3.08 -4.10 9.48
C CYS A 159 -2.41 -5.48 9.27
N ALA A 160 -1.47 -5.58 8.33
CA ALA A 160 -0.68 -6.79 8.10
C ALA A 160 0.14 -7.17 9.34
N GLY A 161 0.75 -6.16 9.97
CA GLY A 161 1.49 -6.29 11.23
C GLY A 161 0.68 -6.89 12.39
N GLU A 162 -0.56 -6.44 12.57
CA GLU A 162 -1.52 -6.98 13.54
C GLU A 162 -1.81 -8.48 13.30
N LEU A 163 -1.85 -8.89 12.03
CA LEU A 163 -2.06 -10.28 11.61
C LEU A 163 -0.76 -11.13 11.58
N GLY A 164 0.40 -10.53 11.86
CA GLY A 164 1.70 -11.20 11.77
C GLY A 164 2.22 -11.42 10.35
N VAL A 165 1.64 -10.74 9.35
CA VAL A 165 2.02 -10.81 7.94
C VAL A 165 3.11 -9.79 7.63
N ARG A 166 4.18 -10.21 6.94
CA ARG A 166 5.36 -9.36 6.68
C ARG A 166 5.19 -8.52 5.42
N CYS A 167 5.61 -7.26 5.48
CA CYS A 167 5.69 -6.35 4.34
C CYS A 167 7.04 -6.52 3.63
N ILE A 168 7.06 -7.19 2.47
CA ILE A 168 8.33 -7.63 1.86
C ILE A 168 8.77 -6.81 0.64
N PHE A 169 7.82 -6.23 -0.10
CA PHE A 169 8.10 -5.59 -1.38
C PHE A 169 7.17 -4.40 -1.67
N GLY A 170 7.71 -3.30 -2.21
CA GLY A 170 6.90 -2.20 -2.74
C GLY A 170 7.48 -1.57 -4.00
N ALA A 171 6.67 -1.38 -5.03
CA ALA A 171 7.04 -0.65 -6.24
C ALA A 171 6.12 0.54 -6.51
N GLY A 172 6.72 1.66 -6.93
CA GLY A 172 5.97 2.89 -7.19
C GLY A 172 6.85 4.12 -7.35
N ASP A 173 6.39 5.26 -6.84
CA ASP A 173 7.15 6.52 -6.89
C ASP A 173 8.35 6.53 -5.91
N GLU A 174 9.36 7.36 -6.17
CA GLU A 174 10.56 7.43 -5.33
C GLU A 174 10.24 7.85 -3.89
N ALA A 175 9.31 8.79 -3.68
CA ALA A 175 8.94 9.22 -2.34
C ALA A 175 8.22 8.09 -1.59
N PHE A 176 7.36 7.31 -2.26
CA PHE A 176 6.81 6.08 -1.69
C PHE A 176 7.92 5.12 -1.26
N THR A 177 8.95 4.88 -2.08
CA THR A 177 10.02 3.96 -1.66
C THR A 177 10.80 4.45 -0.44
N LYS A 178 10.85 5.76 -0.21
CA LYS A 178 11.45 6.35 1.00
C LYS A 178 10.52 6.14 2.20
N GLU A 179 9.24 6.48 2.06
CA GLU A 179 8.20 6.23 3.07
C GLU A 179 8.19 4.75 3.50
N ALA A 180 8.21 3.83 2.54
CA ALA A 180 8.18 2.40 2.79
C ALA A 180 9.39 1.92 3.58
N ARG A 181 10.60 2.35 3.21
CA ARG A 181 11.83 1.96 3.93
C ARG A 181 11.91 2.57 5.33
N GLU A 182 11.38 3.77 5.53
CA GLU A 182 11.31 4.42 6.83
C GLU A 182 10.32 3.72 7.76
N LEU A 183 9.16 3.32 7.24
CA LEU A 183 8.11 2.68 8.04
C LEU A 183 8.37 1.19 8.28
N VAL A 184 8.95 0.49 7.31
CA VAL A 184 9.16 -0.96 7.33
C VAL A 184 10.65 -1.27 7.13
N PRO A 185 11.41 -1.47 8.22
CA PRO A 185 12.83 -1.81 8.13
C PRO A 185 13.07 -3.08 7.29
N GLY A 186 13.96 -2.96 6.30
CA GLY A 186 14.42 -4.07 5.47
C GLY A 186 13.57 -4.38 4.22
N ILE A 187 12.42 -3.70 4.04
CA ILE A 187 11.55 -3.89 2.86
C ILE A 187 12.31 -3.65 1.55
N GLU A 188 12.13 -4.54 0.57
CA GLU A 188 12.64 -4.33 -0.78
C GLU A 188 11.75 -3.33 -1.51
N THR A 189 12.35 -2.35 -2.18
CA THR A 189 11.57 -1.36 -2.93
C THR A 189 12.18 -0.98 -4.26
N VAL A 190 11.31 -0.70 -5.23
CA VAL A 190 11.67 -0.30 -6.59
C VAL A 190 10.98 1.02 -6.93
N SER A 191 11.77 2.06 -7.18
CA SER A 191 11.26 3.32 -7.71
C SER A 191 11.23 3.28 -9.23
N VAL A 192 10.07 3.56 -9.81
CA VAL A 192 9.86 3.60 -11.27
C VAL A 192 9.64 5.00 -11.81
N LYS A 193 9.48 5.99 -10.92
CA LYS A 193 9.42 7.41 -11.24
C LYS A 193 9.76 8.26 -10.01
N ARG A 194 10.10 9.53 -10.21
CA ARG A 194 10.24 10.52 -9.13
C ARG A 194 9.48 11.79 -9.43
N GLY A 195 8.77 12.32 -8.45
CA GLY A 195 8.14 13.64 -8.54
C GLY A 195 9.17 14.77 -8.51
N LEU A 196 8.79 15.93 -9.00
CA LEU A 196 9.68 17.09 -9.13
C LEU A 196 9.30 18.26 -8.22
N THR A 197 8.12 18.22 -7.61
CA THR A 197 7.59 19.34 -6.84
C THR A 197 8.06 19.26 -5.38
N PRO A 198 8.79 20.27 -4.86
CA PRO A 198 9.12 20.37 -3.44
C PRO A 198 7.94 20.91 -2.61
N GLY A 199 8.05 20.77 -1.29
CA GLY A 199 7.06 21.24 -0.34
C GLY A 199 5.86 20.32 -0.18
N ARG A 200 5.27 20.35 1.01
CA ARG A 200 4.15 19.48 1.42
C ARG A 200 2.82 19.82 0.73
N GLY A 201 2.66 21.08 0.28
CA GLY A 201 1.41 21.57 -0.28
C GLY A 201 0.31 21.76 0.76
N ASP A 202 0.67 22.05 2.01
CA ASP A 202 -0.28 22.27 3.11
C ASP A 202 -1.17 23.51 2.87
N GLU A 203 -0.71 24.44 2.03
CA GLU A 203 -1.43 25.65 1.64
C GLU A 203 -2.55 25.43 0.62
N CYS A 204 -2.57 24.28 -0.05
CA CYS A 204 -3.50 24.00 -1.14
C CYS A 204 -4.87 23.54 -0.64
N THR A 205 -5.94 23.91 -1.34
CA THR A 205 -7.22 23.18 -1.28
C THR A 205 -7.08 21.78 -1.88
N ALA A 206 -8.09 20.90 -1.73
CA ALA A 206 -8.08 19.57 -2.34
C ALA A 206 -7.94 19.60 -3.87
N GLU A 207 -8.63 20.52 -4.52
CA GLU A 207 -8.62 20.67 -5.98
C GLU A 207 -7.27 21.18 -6.47
N GLU A 208 -6.67 22.14 -5.76
CA GLU A 208 -5.32 22.64 -6.05
C GLU A 208 -4.26 21.55 -5.81
N TYR A 209 -4.39 20.82 -4.70
CA TYR A 209 -3.44 19.77 -4.32
C TYR A 209 -3.45 18.60 -5.32
N MET A 210 -4.63 18.20 -5.81
CA MET A 210 -4.77 17.21 -6.89
C MET A 210 -3.96 17.58 -8.14
N ARG A 211 -3.85 18.87 -8.45
CA ARG A 211 -3.14 19.39 -9.64
C ARG A 211 -1.70 19.80 -9.36
N ARG A 212 -1.24 19.73 -8.10
CA ARG A 212 0.09 20.21 -7.70
C ARG A 212 1.21 19.25 -8.09
N ASN A 213 1.02 17.96 -7.80
CA ASN A 213 2.09 16.97 -7.75
C ASN A 213 2.15 16.08 -9.01
N TYR A 214 1.85 16.63 -10.20
CA TYR A 214 1.76 15.85 -11.44
C TYR A 214 3.09 15.75 -12.23
N ALA A 215 4.06 16.64 -11.95
CA ALA A 215 5.33 16.64 -12.70
C ALA A 215 6.27 15.55 -12.16
N ALA A 216 6.68 14.62 -13.02
CA ALA A 216 7.61 13.54 -12.67
C ALA A 216 8.53 13.13 -13.82
N VAL A 217 9.65 12.49 -13.47
CA VAL A 217 10.52 11.79 -14.41
C VAL A 217 10.33 10.29 -14.23
N HIS A 218 9.88 9.63 -15.29
CA HIS A 218 9.55 8.21 -15.31
C HIS A 218 10.67 7.38 -15.95
N LEU A 219 10.83 6.15 -15.49
CA LEU A 219 11.45 5.11 -16.30
C LEU A 219 10.54 4.78 -17.51
N SER A 220 11.12 4.17 -18.54
CA SER A 220 10.27 3.55 -19.57
C SER A 220 9.50 2.37 -18.95
N PRO A 221 8.26 2.08 -19.39
CA PRO A 221 7.48 0.96 -18.84
C PRO A 221 8.25 -0.38 -18.85
N LYS A 222 9.00 -0.65 -19.93
CA LYS A 222 9.85 -1.86 -20.02
C LYS A 222 10.94 -1.92 -18.94
N GLU A 223 11.58 -0.80 -18.64
CA GLU A 223 12.61 -0.75 -17.61
C GLU A 223 12.00 -0.82 -16.20
N ALA A 224 10.83 -0.22 -15.99
CA ALA A 224 10.05 -0.37 -14.77
C ALA A 224 9.73 -1.84 -14.50
N CYS A 225 9.12 -2.54 -15.47
CA CYS A 225 8.83 -3.98 -15.38
C CYS A 225 10.08 -4.81 -15.09
N ARG A 226 11.21 -4.56 -15.79
CA ARG A 226 12.46 -5.29 -15.54
C ARG A 226 12.93 -5.15 -14.09
N ARG A 227 12.95 -3.92 -13.56
CA ARG A 227 13.39 -3.67 -12.17
C ARG A 227 12.42 -4.22 -11.14
N ILE A 228 11.13 -4.13 -11.40
CA ILE A 228 10.08 -4.68 -10.52
C ILE A 228 10.23 -6.19 -10.41
N ARG A 229 10.38 -6.90 -11.54
CA ARG A 229 10.62 -8.35 -11.54
C ARG A 229 11.84 -8.72 -10.70
N GLU A 230 12.98 -8.08 -10.95
CA GLU A 230 14.23 -8.36 -10.23
C GLU A 230 14.10 -8.05 -8.73
N GLY A 231 13.42 -6.96 -8.36
CA GLY A 231 13.17 -6.60 -6.97
C GLY A 231 12.23 -7.57 -6.25
N ALA A 232 11.16 -7.98 -6.92
CA ALA A 232 10.20 -8.95 -6.41
C ALA A 232 10.83 -10.32 -6.15
N GLU A 233 11.69 -10.79 -7.07
CA GLU A 233 12.46 -12.04 -6.90
C GLU A 233 13.40 -11.96 -5.69
N ARG A 234 14.13 -10.85 -5.54
CA ARG A 234 14.99 -10.64 -4.36
C ARG A 234 14.18 -10.59 -3.06
N ALA A 235 13.05 -9.89 -3.05
CA ALA A 235 12.21 -9.76 -1.87
C ALA A 235 11.74 -11.11 -1.34
N VAL A 236 11.27 -11.99 -2.23
CA VAL A 236 10.83 -13.34 -1.87
C VAL A 236 12.00 -14.19 -1.39
N ARG A 237 13.13 -14.20 -2.10
CA ARG A 237 14.32 -14.96 -1.66
C ARG A 237 14.78 -14.55 -0.28
N ARG A 238 14.88 -13.24 -0.03
CA ARG A 238 15.22 -12.71 1.28
C ARG A 238 14.18 -13.09 2.32
N ALA A 239 12.89 -12.96 2.02
CA ALA A 239 11.82 -13.28 2.96
C ALA A 239 11.78 -14.78 3.36
N ILE A 240 12.31 -15.68 2.53
CA ILE A 240 12.47 -17.10 2.88
C ILE A 240 13.63 -17.29 3.87
N SER A 241 14.72 -16.55 3.72
CA SER A 241 15.97 -16.75 4.49
C SER A 241 16.18 -15.78 5.66
N GLU A 242 15.46 -14.66 5.70
CA GLU A 242 15.64 -13.56 6.63
C GLU A 242 14.32 -13.21 7.33
N ASP A 243 14.43 -12.64 8.52
CA ASP A 243 13.29 -12.10 9.28
C ASP A 243 13.30 -10.57 9.22
N PHE A 244 12.45 -10.00 8.35
CA PHE A 244 12.26 -8.57 8.18
C PHE A 244 10.83 -8.26 7.76
N GLY A 245 10.46 -6.99 7.69
CA GLY A 245 9.19 -6.58 7.09
C GLY A 245 8.00 -6.61 8.04
N LEU A 246 8.18 -7.10 9.28
CA LEU A 246 7.14 -7.03 10.29
C LEU A 246 7.12 -5.63 10.93
N VAL A 247 6.04 -4.90 10.72
CA VAL A 247 5.81 -3.59 11.33
C VAL A 247 4.74 -3.73 12.42
N ARG A 248 4.92 -3.11 13.58
CA ARG A 248 3.98 -3.16 14.69
C ARG A 248 3.88 -1.81 15.37
N MET A 249 2.71 -1.56 15.95
CA MET A 249 2.43 -0.43 16.82
C MET A 249 1.74 -0.99 18.06
N ASP A 250 2.09 -0.48 19.23
CA ASP A 250 1.47 -0.93 20.48
C ASP A 250 0.15 -0.18 20.71
N PRO A 251 -0.91 -0.86 21.16
CA PRO A 251 -2.14 -0.22 21.60
C PRO A 251 -1.97 0.52 22.95
N PRO A 252 -2.87 1.43 23.33
CA PRO A 252 -4.06 1.84 22.58
C PRO A 252 -3.70 2.66 21.34
N TYR A 253 -4.56 2.62 20.33
CA TYR A 253 -4.36 3.37 19.10
C TYR A 253 -5.21 4.64 19.09
N GLU A 254 -4.61 5.75 18.72
CA GLU A 254 -5.27 7.03 18.44
C GLU A 254 -4.98 7.44 17.01
N ARG A 255 -6.03 7.53 16.18
CA ARG A 255 -5.98 8.05 14.82
C ARG A 255 -6.30 9.55 14.85
N VAL A 256 -5.39 10.36 14.32
CA VAL A 256 -5.59 11.80 14.13
C VAL A 256 -5.54 12.11 12.64
N THR A 257 -6.62 12.67 12.11
CA THR A 257 -6.75 12.97 10.67
C THR A 257 -7.02 14.44 10.45
N LYS A 258 -6.18 15.09 9.66
CA LYS A 258 -6.30 16.48 9.27
C LYS A 258 -6.75 16.55 7.82
N PHE A 259 -7.80 17.31 7.57
CA PHE A 259 -8.31 17.57 6.23
C PHE A 259 -8.06 19.01 5.82
N ARG A 260 -7.65 19.20 4.57
CA ARG A 260 -7.51 20.52 3.96
C ARG A 260 -8.89 21.06 3.50
N PRO A 261 -9.01 22.38 3.26
CA PRO A 261 -10.19 22.96 2.62
C PRO A 261 -10.48 22.34 1.25
N TYR A 262 -11.75 22.31 0.85
CA TYR A 262 -12.19 21.86 -0.47
C TYR A 262 -13.50 22.55 -0.88
N GLU A 263 -13.95 22.34 -2.11
CA GLU A 263 -15.21 22.91 -2.59
C GLU A 263 -16.40 22.44 -1.72
N GLY A 264 -17.08 23.40 -1.09
CA GLY A 264 -18.18 23.13 -0.14
C GLY A 264 -17.75 23.09 1.34
N GLN A 265 -16.45 23.10 1.64
CA GLN A 265 -15.93 23.27 3.01
C GLN A 265 -14.62 24.08 2.99
N PRO A 266 -14.71 25.43 2.96
CA PRO A 266 -13.56 26.32 2.78
C PRO A 266 -12.72 26.53 4.07
N TRP A 267 -12.67 25.54 4.95
CA TRP A 267 -11.83 25.55 6.16
C TRP A 267 -11.32 24.14 6.48
N PRO A 268 -10.14 24.03 7.12
CA PRO A 268 -9.59 22.75 7.53
C PRO A 268 -10.39 22.10 8.66
N THR A 269 -10.36 20.78 8.72
CA THR A 269 -11.00 20.00 9.79
C THR A 269 -10.07 18.95 10.38
N LEU A 270 -10.38 18.53 11.60
CA LEU A 270 -9.65 17.52 12.37
C LEU A 270 -10.62 16.46 12.86
N SER A 271 -10.23 15.19 12.76
CA SER A 271 -10.91 14.04 13.31
C SER A 271 -9.96 13.29 14.25
N VAL A 272 -10.47 12.83 15.40
CA VAL A 272 -9.70 12.06 16.37
C VAL A 272 -10.53 10.88 16.84
N GLU A 273 -10.03 9.68 16.61
CA GLU A 273 -10.67 8.43 17.01
C GLU A 273 -9.67 7.54 17.74
N SER A 274 -10.15 6.68 18.63
CA SER A 274 -9.29 5.73 19.33
C SER A 274 -9.90 4.34 19.41
N HIS A 275 -9.04 3.34 19.45
CA HIS A 275 -9.42 1.94 19.62
C HIS A 275 -8.42 1.24 20.53
N PRO A 276 -8.89 0.46 21.53
CA PRO A 276 -8.01 -0.01 22.60
C PRO A 276 -7.10 -1.18 22.20
N GLU A 277 -7.40 -1.93 21.13
CA GLU A 277 -6.73 -3.23 20.88
C GLU A 277 -6.42 -3.53 19.41
N SER A 278 -7.32 -3.18 18.48
CA SER A 278 -7.16 -3.45 17.04
C SER A 278 -6.96 -2.18 16.21
N PHE A 279 -5.90 -2.16 15.40
CA PHE A 279 -5.60 -1.14 14.41
C PHE A 279 -6.57 -1.24 13.23
N ALA A 280 -6.86 -2.46 12.76
CA ALA A 280 -7.84 -2.66 11.69
C ALA A 280 -9.23 -2.15 12.09
N ALA A 281 -9.65 -2.39 13.34
CA ALA A 281 -10.90 -1.84 13.86
C ALA A 281 -10.89 -0.29 13.90
N LEU A 282 -9.78 0.33 14.34
CA LEU A 282 -9.61 1.79 14.30
C LEU A 282 -9.76 2.35 12.89
N MET A 283 -9.13 1.72 11.89
CA MET A 283 -9.19 2.19 10.50
C MET A 283 -10.61 2.13 9.92
N ASN A 284 -11.45 1.22 10.41
CA ASN A 284 -12.86 1.12 10.02
C ASN A 284 -13.79 2.10 10.76
N MET A 285 -13.32 2.80 11.79
CA MET A 285 -14.16 3.76 12.50
C MET A 285 -14.50 4.96 11.61
N PRO A 286 -15.75 5.44 11.66
CA PRO A 286 -16.15 6.64 10.91
C PRO A 286 -15.39 7.87 11.43
N TYR A 287 -15.19 8.84 10.55
CA TYR A 287 -14.61 10.15 10.90
C TYR A 287 -15.71 11.09 11.41
N ASP A 288 -15.40 11.88 12.45
CA ASP A 288 -16.20 13.00 12.98
C ASP A 288 -15.42 14.32 12.83
N PRO A 289 -15.23 14.82 11.59
CA PRO A 289 -14.37 15.97 11.33
C PRO A 289 -14.96 17.28 11.91
N LYS A 290 -14.19 17.96 12.74
CA LYS A 290 -14.55 19.25 13.36
C LYS A 290 -13.68 20.38 12.82
N PRO A 291 -14.21 21.61 12.67
CA PRO A 291 -13.39 22.76 12.27
C PRO A 291 -12.19 22.93 13.20
N THR A 292 -11.00 23.14 12.63
CA THR A 292 -9.84 23.55 13.42
C THR A 292 -9.94 25.05 13.68
N THR A 293 -9.92 25.44 14.96
CA THR A 293 -9.84 26.85 15.40
C THR A 293 -8.51 27.48 15.03
#